data_AF-A0A938WU18-F1
#
_entry.id   AF-A0A938WU18-F1
#
_cell.length_a   1.000
_cell.length_b   1.000
_cell.length_c   1.000
_cell.angle_alpha   90.00
_cell.angle_beta   90.00
_cell.angle_gamma   90.00
#
_symmetry.space_group_name_H-M   'P 1'
#
loop_
_entity.id
_entity.type
_entity.pdbx_description
1 polymer ?
#
loop_
_entity_poly.entity_id
_entity_poly.type
_entity_poly.pdbx_seq_one_letter_code
_entity_poly.pdbx_strand_id
1 'polypeptide(L)'
;MPLGNIAGACGVSAGGLGSYLRRYWRELVLRRHGIGTDGGDPLAVKIIQAGGQSTVAHAKYKDAVAACDSLDYIDLNVSQIARKYGLDGTALANFMRVHYPEALVRREELRRKLGVNDNVWHGARKVCVDQYADAVELYRSTDMTVAEIAERCKVSESGLSQHLRFYHKDVLTGKRRVRAAAKTGQKAYGRILGNGRKYQPSVKTETKYAEALNLYRTTALTMKEIVSRTGVPKEGFRFYLHKWHKELVLERLGVSGDVDGHADLRSARRRMKPTAAKYEPAIESLRQRPRPTAKVAAEFGLNADVFREYLRRHNPELLCRKDIVHMDNGKNVSLSCKERYAEAIRLYATTGEALRSIAERLGLVYKTVDGFVRRNYPEAVARHNELIKCPGVQKDNNN
;
A
#
# COMPACT_ATOMS: atom_id res chain seq x y z
N MET A 1 46.03 16.51 -8.19
CA MET A 1 45.09 17.06 -9.21
C MET A 1 43.63 16.87 -8.76
N PRO A 2 42.77 17.90 -8.74
CA PRO A 2 41.33 17.78 -8.42
C PRO A 2 40.60 16.78 -9.33
N LEU A 3 39.54 16.13 -8.84
CA LEU A 3 38.78 15.13 -9.62
C LEU A 3 38.20 15.72 -10.92
N GLY A 4 37.78 16.99 -10.89
CA GLY A 4 37.28 17.70 -12.07
C GLY A 4 38.34 17.82 -13.18
N ASN A 5 39.59 18.10 -12.81
CA ASN A 5 40.68 18.24 -13.78
C ASN A 5 41.06 16.87 -14.37
N ILE A 6 41.03 15.81 -13.56
CA ILE A 6 41.23 14.43 -14.05
C ILE A 6 40.11 14.04 -15.02
N ALA A 7 38.85 14.34 -14.66
CA ALA A 7 37.70 14.07 -15.51
C ALA A 7 37.81 14.82 -16.85
N GLY A 8 38.20 16.10 -16.81
CA GLY A 8 38.45 16.91 -18.00
C GLY A 8 39.56 16.34 -18.88
N ALA A 9 40.69 15.94 -18.30
CA ALA A 9 41.79 15.30 -19.04
C ALA A 9 41.40 13.96 -19.66
N CYS A 10 40.47 13.23 -19.03
CA CYS A 10 39.96 11.95 -19.52
C CYS A 10 38.72 12.07 -20.42
N GLY A 11 38.24 13.29 -20.74
CA GLY A 11 37.05 13.49 -21.58
C GLY A 11 35.75 12.97 -20.97
N VAL A 12 35.67 12.83 -19.65
CA VAL A 12 34.49 12.31 -18.93
C VAL A 12 33.91 13.36 -17.99
N SER A 13 32.63 13.23 -17.64
CA SER A 13 32.04 14.11 -16.64
C SER A 13 32.58 13.80 -15.24
N ALA A 14 32.86 14.85 -14.45
CA ALA A 14 33.34 14.69 -13.08
C ALA A 14 32.35 13.92 -12.19
N GLY A 15 31.05 14.08 -12.44
CA GLY A 15 29.99 13.32 -11.76
C GLY A 15 29.97 11.84 -12.14
N GLY A 16 30.15 11.52 -13.43
CA GLY A 16 30.23 10.15 -13.94
C GLY A 16 31.45 9.43 -13.39
N LEU A 17 32.64 10.03 -13.54
CA LEU A 17 33.89 9.50 -12.99
C LEU A 17 33.81 9.29 -11.47
N GLY A 18 33.27 10.28 -10.74
CA GLY A 18 33.11 10.17 -9.30
C GLY A 18 32.14 9.06 -8.87
N SER A 19 31.08 8.81 -9.64
CA SER A 19 30.13 7.73 -9.37
C SER A 19 30.74 6.35 -9.66
N TYR A 20 31.46 6.24 -10.78
CA TYR A 20 32.20 5.04 -11.14
C TYR A 20 33.23 4.67 -10.07
N LEU A 21 34.09 5.62 -9.67
CA LEU A 21 35.10 5.39 -8.64
C LEU A 21 34.50 4.99 -7.29
N ARG A 22 33.38 5.61 -6.87
CA ARG A 22 32.71 5.23 -5.62
C ARG A 22 32.06 3.85 -5.67
N ARG A 23 31.68 3.36 -6.85
CA ARG A 23 31.02 2.06 -7.00
C ARG A 23 32.03 0.91 -7.17
N TYR A 24 33.08 1.13 -7.96
CA TYR A 24 34.01 0.07 -8.38
C TYR A 24 35.40 0.18 -7.77
N TRP A 25 35.82 1.36 -7.33
CA TRP A 25 37.19 1.63 -6.85
C TRP A 25 37.16 2.44 -5.55
N ARG A 26 36.32 2.00 -4.61
CA ARG A 26 36.00 2.73 -3.38
C ARG A 26 37.26 2.94 -2.53
N GLU A 27 38.18 1.99 -2.52
CA GLU A 27 39.46 2.07 -1.83
C GLU A 27 40.41 3.15 -2.40
N LEU A 28 40.37 3.42 -3.71
CA LEU A 28 41.12 4.54 -4.29
C LEU A 28 40.57 5.88 -3.79
N VAL A 29 39.24 5.99 -3.68
CA VAL A 29 38.60 7.19 -3.13
C VAL A 29 38.99 7.37 -1.66
N LEU A 30 38.98 6.31 -0.85
CA LEU A 30 39.36 6.38 0.57
C LEU A 30 40.83 6.75 0.75
N ARG A 31 41.75 6.12 -0.01
CA ARG A 31 43.18 6.46 -0.01
C ARG A 31 43.43 7.91 -0.36
N ARG A 32 42.71 8.45 -1.35
CA ARG A 32 42.79 9.87 -1.72
C ARG A 32 42.35 10.80 -0.59
N HIS A 33 41.44 10.34 0.27
CA HIS A 33 41.04 11.05 1.47
C HIS A 33 41.94 10.74 2.68
N GLY A 34 43.01 9.97 2.53
CA GLY A 34 43.90 9.58 3.63
C GLY A 34 43.23 8.65 4.65
N ILE A 35 42.24 7.87 4.24
CA ILE A 35 41.49 6.94 5.11
C ILE A 35 41.95 5.52 4.81
N GLY A 36 42.54 4.85 5.81
CA GLY A 36 42.88 3.43 5.77
C GLY A 36 41.62 2.55 5.89
N THR A 37 41.62 1.38 5.25
CA THR A 37 40.50 0.43 5.31
C THR A 37 40.71 -0.69 6.32
N ASP A 38 41.87 -0.78 6.98
CA ASP A 38 42.23 -1.77 8.01
C ASP A 38 41.73 -3.21 7.71
N GLY A 39 41.74 -3.60 6.43
CA GLY A 39 41.25 -4.90 5.95
C GLY A 39 39.72 -5.11 5.96
N GLY A 40 38.93 -4.13 6.39
CA GLY A 40 37.45 -4.16 6.38
C GLY A 40 36.81 -3.72 5.06
N ASP A 41 35.49 -3.89 4.94
CA ASP A 41 34.71 -3.51 3.75
C ASP A 41 34.82 -2.00 3.46
N PRO A 42 35.44 -1.59 2.32
CA PRO A 42 35.56 -0.20 1.92
C PRO A 42 34.22 0.55 1.77
N LEU A 43 33.11 -0.17 1.52
CA LEU A 43 31.79 0.43 1.37
C LEU A 43 31.19 0.88 2.71
N ALA A 44 31.56 0.23 3.82
CA ALA A 44 31.13 0.59 5.17
C ALA A 44 31.82 1.87 5.69
N VAL A 45 33.01 2.18 5.18
CA VAL A 45 33.82 3.32 5.62
C VAL A 45 33.28 4.65 5.08
N LYS A 46 32.85 5.54 5.98
CA LYS A 46 32.36 6.88 5.61
C LYS A 46 33.53 7.84 5.37
N ILE A 47 33.52 8.51 4.21
CA ILE A 47 34.51 9.55 3.87
C ILE A 47 34.40 10.76 4.81
N ILE A 48 33.18 11.10 5.21
CA ILE A 48 32.89 12.19 6.15
C ILE A 48 31.91 11.63 7.19
N GLN A 49 32.32 11.65 8.45
CA GLN A 49 31.43 11.29 9.56
C GLN A 49 30.41 12.40 9.80
N ALA A 50 29.23 12.05 10.30
CA ALA A 50 28.16 13.02 10.50
C ALA A 50 28.54 14.06 11.57
N GLY A 51 28.82 15.30 11.16
CA GLY A 51 29.33 16.36 12.04
C GLY A 51 30.87 16.39 12.15
N GLY A 52 31.57 15.43 11.55
CA GLY A 52 33.02 15.43 11.42
C GLY A 52 33.49 16.31 10.27
N GLN A 53 34.75 16.73 10.34
CA GLN A 53 35.44 17.44 9.26
C GLN A 53 35.94 16.46 8.20
N SER A 54 35.94 16.88 6.93
CA SER A 54 36.65 16.13 5.89
C SER A 54 38.15 16.20 6.16
N THR A 55 38.86 15.09 5.96
CA THR A 55 40.33 15.04 6.06
C THR A 55 41.02 16.08 5.18
N VAL A 56 40.51 16.30 3.96
CA VAL A 56 41.02 17.32 3.03
C VAL A 56 40.75 18.72 3.54
N ALA A 57 39.56 18.98 4.09
CA ALA A 57 39.24 20.29 4.67
C ALA A 57 40.07 20.57 5.92
N HIS A 58 40.25 19.56 6.78
CA HIS A 58 41.12 19.66 7.94
C HIS A 58 42.56 19.98 7.52
N ALA A 59 43.13 19.23 6.57
CA ALA A 59 44.47 19.51 6.05
C ALA A 59 44.61 20.91 5.45
N LYS A 60 43.56 21.43 4.80
CA LYS A 60 43.54 22.79 4.23
C LYS A 60 43.52 23.88 5.30
N TYR A 61 42.77 23.69 6.39
CA TYR A 61 42.50 24.75 7.37
C TYR A 61 43.27 24.61 8.69
N LYS A 62 43.89 23.45 8.97
CA LYS A 62 44.51 23.13 10.28
C LYS A 62 45.49 24.19 10.78
N ASP A 63 46.35 24.71 9.90
CA ASP A 63 47.41 25.64 10.29
C ASP A 63 46.83 27.03 10.59
N ALA A 64 45.83 27.46 9.81
CA ALA A 64 45.10 28.69 10.06
C ALA A 64 44.20 28.59 11.32
N VAL A 65 43.62 27.41 11.59
CA VAL A 65 42.87 27.17 12.84
C VAL A 65 43.80 27.24 14.04
N ALA A 66 44.99 26.62 13.97
CA ALA A 66 46.00 26.70 15.03
C ALA A 66 46.46 28.15 15.26
N ALA A 67 46.63 28.93 14.19
CA ALA A 67 46.94 30.35 14.29
C ALA A 67 45.82 31.15 14.96
N CYS A 68 44.55 30.83 14.70
CA CYS A 68 43.42 31.44 15.40
C CYS A 68 43.37 31.08 16.90
N ASP A 69 43.89 29.93 17.32
CA ASP A 69 43.99 29.57 18.75
C ASP A 69 45.29 30.09 19.40
N SER A 70 46.28 30.59 18.62
CA SER A 70 47.54 31.12 19.15
C SER A 70 47.43 32.57 19.64
N LEU A 71 48.19 32.87 20.70
CA LEU A 71 48.42 34.21 21.21
C LEU A 71 49.24 35.08 20.25
N ASP A 72 50.13 34.47 19.46
CA ASP A 72 51.04 35.19 18.54
C ASP A 72 50.30 35.98 17.46
N TYR A 73 49.06 35.59 17.18
CA TYR A 73 48.20 36.21 16.17
C TYR A 73 46.98 36.87 16.78
N ILE A 74 46.94 37.10 18.11
CA ILE A 74 45.75 37.59 18.81
C ILE A 74 45.30 38.97 18.34
N ASP A 75 46.18 39.75 17.73
CA ASP A 75 45.95 41.04 17.09
C ASP A 75 45.17 40.92 15.78
N LEU A 76 45.38 39.85 15.00
CA LEU A 76 44.76 39.63 13.70
C LEU A 76 43.33 39.06 13.79
N ASN A 77 42.40 39.54 12.97
CA ASN A 77 41.09 38.93 12.82
C ASN A 77 41.14 37.65 11.96
N VAL A 78 40.08 36.84 12.00
CA VAL A 78 40.04 35.54 11.27
C VAL A 78 40.29 35.71 9.77
N SER A 79 39.81 36.80 9.16
CA SER A 79 40.02 37.08 7.73
C SER A 79 41.46 37.51 7.42
N GLN A 80 42.14 38.21 8.33
CA GLN A 80 43.56 38.55 8.23
C GLN A 80 44.42 37.29 8.37
N ILE A 81 44.09 36.42 9.32
CA ILE A 81 44.72 35.10 9.46
C ILE A 81 44.51 34.29 8.18
N ALA A 82 43.27 34.21 7.67
CA ALA A 82 43.00 33.50 6.42
C ALA A 82 43.88 33.98 5.27
N ARG A 83 44.00 35.31 5.07
CA ARG A 83 44.86 35.90 4.04
C ARG A 83 46.34 35.53 4.23
N LYS A 84 46.84 35.50 5.47
CA LYS A 84 48.22 35.08 5.77
C LYS A 84 48.52 33.64 5.34
N TYR A 85 47.51 32.77 5.37
CA TYR A 85 47.61 31.38 4.92
C TYR A 85 47.11 31.15 3.47
N GLY A 86 46.85 32.20 2.70
CA GLY A 86 46.35 32.08 1.32
C GLY A 86 44.94 31.49 1.21
N LEU A 87 44.12 31.68 2.25
CA LEU A 87 42.76 31.13 2.36
C LEU A 87 41.70 32.23 2.21
N ASP A 88 40.50 31.80 1.80
CA ASP A 88 39.33 32.65 1.82
C ASP A 88 38.82 32.84 3.27
N GLY A 89 38.70 34.09 3.70
CA GLY A 89 38.29 34.45 5.06
C GLY A 89 36.89 33.94 5.41
N THR A 90 35.95 34.01 4.47
CA THR A 90 34.57 33.55 4.68
C THR A 90 34.51 32.04 4.83
N ALA A 91 35.26 31.30 4.00
CA ALA A 91 35.34 29.85 4.06
C ALA A 91 36.00 29.37 5.36
N LEU A 92 37.08 30.01 5.81
CA LEU A 92 37.73 29.70 7.08
C LEU A 92 36.77 29.97 8.25
N ALA A 93 36.11 31.13 8.28
CA ALA A 93 35.16 31.47 9.33
C ALA A 93 33.99 30.47 9.39
N ASN A 94 33.44 30.09 8.23
CA ASN A 94 32.38 29.07 8.16
C ASN A 94 32.87 27.69 8.64
N PHE A 95 34.10 27.30 8.28
CA PHE A 95 34.70 26.05 8.75
C PHE A 95 34.86 26.04 10.27
N MET A 96 35.37 27.14 10.84
CA MET A 96 35.54 27.29 12.30
C MET A 96 34.20 27.29 13.04
N ARG A 97 33.16 27.99 12.57
CA ARG A 97 31.83 27.95 13.24
C ARG A 97 31.26 26.52 13.32
N VAL A 98 31.50 25.70 12.29
CA VAL A 98 31.00 24.32 12.25
C VAL A 98 31.82 23.40 13.15
N HIS A 99 33.14 23.46 13.10
CA HIS A 99 34.03 22.46 13.72
C HIS A 99 34.73 22.92 15.00
N TYR A 100 34.96 24.23 15.14
CA TYR A 100 35.70 24.85 16.25
C TYR A 100 34.96 26.09 16.82
N PRO A 101 33.67 25.98 17.19
CA PRO A 101 32.91 27.13 17.70
C PRO A 101 33.50 27.70 18.99
N GLU A 102 33.97 26.83 19.89
CA GLU A 102 34.55 27.24 21.18
C GLU A 102 35.87 28.02 21.00
N ALA A 103 36.65 27.70 19.97
CA ALA A 103 37.87 28.45 19.65
C ALA A 103 37.55 29.91 19.31
N LEU A 104 36.49 30.14 18.54
CA LEU A 104 36.04 31.50 18.21
C LEU A 104 35.57 32.26 19.46
N VAL A 105 34.81 31.60 20.34
CA VAL A 105 34.31 32.21 21.59
C VAL A 105 35.48 32.58 22.52
N ARG A 106 36.40 31.64 22.79
CA ARG A 106 37.56 31.89 23.67
C ARG A 106 38.46 33.00 23.12
N ARG A 107 38.73 32.97 21.82
CA ARG A 107 39.54 34.00 21.16
C ARG A 107 38.92 35.39 21.31
N GLU A 108 37.61 35.49 21.14
CA GLU A 108 36.90 36.76 21.25
C GLU A 108 36.91 37.30 22.69
N GLU A 109 36.69 36.44 23.68
CA GLU A 109 36.81 36.80 25.09
C GLU A 109 38.21 37.30 25.44
N LEU A 110 39.25 36.66 24.89
CA LEU A 110 40.63 37.03 25.10
C LEU A 110 40.96 38.39 24.46
N ARG A 111 40.54 38.62 23.21
CA ARG A 111 40.69 39.93 22.54
C ARG A 111 39.98 41.04 23.30
N ARG A 112 38.79 40.77 23.84
CA ARG A 112 38.06 41.72 24.70
C ARG A 112 38.82 42.05 25.98
N LYS A 113 39.39 41.03 26.65
CA LYS A 113 40.22 41.23 27.85
C LYS A 113 41.48 42.05 27.57
N LEU A 114 42.07 41.88 26.40
CA LEU A 114 43.28 42.59 25.97
C LEU A 114 43.02 43.97 25.33
N GLY A 115 41.76 44.39 25.19
CA GLY A 115 41.41 45.66 24.56
C GLY A 115 41.66 45.71 23.04
N VAL A 116 41.89 44.55 22.40
CA VAL A 116 42.14 44.41 20.95
C VAL A 116 40.85 44.07 20.19
N ASN A 117 39.69 44.29 20.81
CA ASN A 117 38.40 43.99 20.21
C ASN A 117 38.14 44.95 19.04
N ASP A 118 37.66 44.43 17.91
CA ASP A 118 37.31 45.22 16.73
C ASP A 118 35.94 45.92 16.87
N ASN A 119 35.28 45.83 18.04
CA ASN A 119 33.91 46.31 18.32
C ASN A 119 32.87 45.76 17.34
N VAL A 120 33.21 44.67 16.63
CA VAL A 120 32.30 44.01 15.70
C VAL A 120 31.59 42.89 16.46
N TRP A 121 30.28 42.80 16.25
CA TRP A 121 29.49 41.78 16.91
C TRP A 121 29.72 40.40 16.27
N HIS A 122 30.16 39.41 17.07
CA HIS A 122 30.49 38.06 16.63
C HIS A 122 29.43 37.03 17.06
N GLY A 123 28.73 36.41 16.10
CA GLY A 123 27.66 35.42 16.34
C GLY A 123 26.59 35.40 15.24
N ALA A 124 25.36 34.92 15.53
CA ALA A 124 24.15 35.20 14.73
C ALA A 124 23.51 36.57 15.01
N ARG A 125 23.56 37.54 14.09
CA ARG A 125 23.07 38.92 14.38
C ARG A 125 21.66 38.86 14.95
N LYS A 126 21.33 39.72 15.92
CA LYS A 126 20.00 39.73 16.55
C LYS A 126 18.86 39.71 15.52
N VAL A 127 18.98 40.54 14.49
CA VAL A 127 18.04 40.57 13.33
C VAL A 127 17.90 39.21 12.65
N CYS A 128 19.00 38.47 12.48
CA CYS A 128 18.95 37.12 11.89
C CYS A 128 18.38 36.08 12.86
N VAL A 129 18.66 36.19 14.16
CA VAL A 129 18.06 35.30 15.17
C VAL A 129 16.54 35.48 15.16
N ASP A 130 16.07 36.72 15.18
CA ASP A 130 14.65 37.06 15.15
C ASP A 130 14.02 36.59 13.82
N GLN A 131 14.71 36.78 12.68
CA GLN A 131 14.24 36.33 11.37
C GLN A 131 14.04 34.80 11.28
N TYR A 132 14.92 34.01 11.90
CA TYR A 132 14.85 32.55 11.84
C TYR A 132 14.17 31.91 13.06
N ALA A 133 13.77 32.68 14.08
CA ALA A 133 13.22 32.16 15.33
C ALA A 133 12.04 31.21 15.10
N ASP A 134 11.03 31.67 14.34
CA ASP A 134 9.85 30.87 14.00
C ASP A 134 10.22 29.61 13.21
N ALA A 135 11.16 29.72 12.26
CA ALA A 135 11.61 28.61 11.44
C ALA A 135 12.37 27.56 12.27
N VAL A 136 13.16 27.99 13.26
CA VAL A 136 13.88 27.09 14.18
C VAL A 136 12.91 26.37 15.09
N GLU A 137 11.92 27.07 15.65
CA GLU A 137 10.89 26.47 16.51
C GLU A 137 10.00 25.49 15.75
N LEU A 138 9.60 25.82 14.52
CA LEU A 138 8.90 24.87 13.65
C LEU A 138 9.76 23.65 13.34
N TYR A 139 11.05 23.82 13.07
CA TYR A 139 11.93 22.69 12.79
C TYR A 139 12.13 21.83 14.04
N ARG A 140 12.17 22.42 15.23
CA ARG A 140 12.27 21.69 16.50
C ARG A 140 11.02 20.86 16.76
N SER A 141 9.84 21.49 16.69
CA SER A 141 8.55 20.89 17.06
C SER A 141 7.93 19.97 16.01
N THR A 142 8.21 20.19 14.72
CA THR A 142 7.53 19.47 13.63
C THR A 142 8.45 18.53 12.85
N ASP A 143 7.86 17.60 12.10
CA ASP A 143 8.56 16.69 11.19
C ASP A 143 8.70 17.25 9.76
N MET A 144 8.53 18.56 9.59
CA MET A 144 8.64 19.22 8.29
C MET A 144 10.12 19.27 7.85
N THR A 145 10.31 19.25 6.54
CA THR A 145 11.63 19.43 5.93
C THR A 145 12.06 20.89 5.97
N VAL A 146 13.36 21.15 5.85
CA VAL A 146 13.90 22.52 5.83
C VAL A 146 13.29 23.33 4.68
N ALA A 147 13.07 22.71 3.52
CA ALA A 147 12.43 23.35 2.37
C ALA A 147 10.97 23.77 2.66
N GLU A 148 10.17 22.88 3.27
CA GLU A 148 8.78 23.19 3.62
C GLU A 148 8.68 24.31 4.67
N ILE A 149 9.61 24.34 5.63
CA ILE A 149 9.66 25.40 6.65
C ILE A 149 10.15 26.71 6.04
N ALA A 150 11.16 26.65 5.18
CA ALA A 150 11.68 27.83 4.49
C ALA A 150 10.59 28.52 3.67
N GLU A 151 9.80 27.75 2.92
CA GLU A 151 8.64 28.26 2.19
C GLU A 151 7.60 28.88 3.14
N ARG A 152 7.23 28.16 4.22
CA ARG A 152 6.22 28.61 5.17
C ARG A 152 6.60 29.89 5.91
N CYS A 153 7.87 29.99 6.32
CA CYS A 153 8.41 31.14 7.04
C CYS A 153 8.92 32.24 6.08
N LYS A 154 8.83 32.04 4.76
CA LYS A 154 9.33 32.98 3.74
C LYS A 154 10.81 33.35 3.94
N VAL A 155 11.63 32.34 4.26
CA VAL A 155 13.08 32.48 4.41
C VAL A 155 13.81 31.62 3.38
N SER A 156 15.08 31.93 3.11
CA SER A 156 15.91 31.11 2.21
C SER A 156 16.19 29.73 2.81
N GLU A 157 15.98 28.65 2.05
CA GLU A 157 16.30 27.28 2.46
C GLU A 157 17.80 27.13 2.81
N SER A 158 18.68 27.69 1.97
CA SER A 158 20.12 27.66 2.21
C SER A 158 20.51 28.49 3.44
N GLY A 159 19.86 29.64 3.64
CA GLY A 159 20.08 30.50 4.81
C GLY A 159 19.66 29.82 6.11
N LEU A 160 18.46 29.25 6.15
CA LEU A 160 17.94 28.48 7.29
C LEU A 160 18.82 27.26 7.59
N SER A 161 19.23 26.51 6.55
CA SER A 161 20.14 25.37 6.68
C SER A 161 21.49 25.77 7.31
N GLN A 162 22.01 26.93 6.92
CA GLN A 162 23.26 27.45 7.46
C GLN A 162 23.08 27.91 8.91
N HIS A 163 22.00 28.63 9.21
CA HIS A 163 21.67 29.11 10.55
C HIS A 163 21.53 27.94 11.54
N LEU A 164 20.78 26.89 11.17
CA LEU A 164 20.65 25.67 11.97
C LEU A 164 22.00 24.99 12.21
N ARG A 165 22.89 24.95 11.21
CA ARG A 165 24.21 24.32 11.32
C ARG A 165 25.14 25.07 12.25
N PHE A 166 25.07 26.40 12.24
CA PHE A 166 25.96 27.25 13.03
C PHE A 166 25.51 27.36 14.48
N TYR A 167 24.22 27.57 14.72
CA TYR A 167 23.71 27.97 16.04
C TYR A 167 22.80 26.93 16.71
N HIS A 168 22.22 25.97 15.98
CA HIS A 168 21.27 24.99 16.52
C HIS A 168 21.69 23.54 16.25
N LYS A 169 22.93 23.20 16.63
CA LYS A 169 23.52 21.86 16.46
C LYS A 169 22.79 20.79 17.29
N ASP A 170 22.22 21.18 18.42
CA ASP A 170 21.35 20.38 19.28
C ASP A 170 20.14 19.85 18.51
N VAL A 171 19.42 20.74 17.81
CA VAL A 171 18.22 20.40 17.04
C VAL A 171 18.56 19.43 15.90
N LEU A 172 19.66 19.69 15.19
CA LEU A 172 20.15 18.80 14.13
C LEU A 172 20.58 17.43 14.65
N THR A 173 21.11 17.36 15.86
CA THR A 173 21.51 16.11 16.51
C THR A 173 20.28 15.33 16.96
N GLY A 174 19.29 15.99 17.57
CA GLY A 174 18.00 15.40 17.92
C GLY A 174 17.30 14.79 16.70
N LYS A 175 17.15 15.55 15.61
CA LYS A 175 16.54 15.05 14.36
C LYS A 175 17.33 13.88 13.75
N ARG A 176 18.65 13.86 13.86
CA ARG A 176 19.48 12.72 13.42
C ARG A 176 19.18 11.46 14.23
N ARG A 177 18.98 11.57 15.55
CA ARG A 177 18.60 10.43 16.41
C ARG A 177 17.22 9.89 16.01
N VAL A 178 16.24 10.77 15.81
CA VAL A 178 14.89 10.36 15.33
C VAL A 178 14.97 9.64 13.99
N ARG A 179 15.72 10.18 13.03
CA ARG A 179 15.93 9.54 11.72
C ARG A 179 16.67 8.21 11.82
N ALA A 180 17.61 8.07 12.77
CA ALA A 180 18.31 6.81 12.99
C ALA A 180 17.36 5.73 13.52
N ALA A 181 16.53 6.05 14.51
CA ALA A 181 15.50 5.14 15.03
C ALA A 181 14.46 4.76 13.95
N ALA A 182 14.09 5.70 13.08
CA ALA A 182 13.18 5.46 11.96
C ALA A 182 13.73 4.54 10.86
N LYS A 183 15.04 4.26 10.82
CA LYS A 183 15.61 3.32 9.83
C LYS A 183 15.31 1.87 10.16
N THR A 184 15.28 1.54 11.44
CA THR A 184 15.10 0.18 11.95
C THR A 184 13.65 -0.13 12.30
N GLY A 185 12.82 0.90 12.50
CA GLY A 185 11.39 0.76 12.78
C GLY A 185 10.56 0.29 11.59
N GLN A 186 9.38 -0.28 11.88
CA GLN A 186 8.38 -0.60 10.87
C GLN A 186 7.86 0.69 10.19
N LYS A 187 7.65 0.61 8.88
CA LYS A 187 7.14 1.74 8.09
C LYS A 187 5.64 1.88 8.32
N ALA A 188 5.24 2.83 9.15
CA ALA A 188 3.85 3.20 9.35
C ALA A 188 3.52 4.51 8.63
N TYR A 189 2.28 4.61 8.12
CA TYR A 189 1.80 5.80 7.41
C TYR A 189 1.99 7.07 8.26
N GLY A 190 2.50 8.14 7.64
CA GLY A 190 2.73 9.44 8.29
C GLY A 190 3.96 9.53 9.21
N ARG A 191 4.58 8.40 9.59
CA ARG A 191 5.81 8.40 10.40
C ARG A 191 7.03 8.81 9.57
N ILE A 192 8.03 9.41 10.21
CA ILE A 192 9.29 9.77 9.56
C ILE A 192 10.05 8.51 9.14
N LEU A 193 10.71 8.57 7.99
CA LEU A 193 11.65 7.58 7.47
C LEU A 193 13.10 7.99 7.77
N GLY A 194 14.03 7.05 7.61
CA GLY A 194 15.46 7.33 7.76
C GLY A 194 16.05 8.43 6.88
N ASN A 195 15.36 8.82 5.79
CA ASN A 195 15.73 9.94 4.93
C ASN A 195 15.13 11.29 5.39
N GLY A 196 14.36 11.31 6.49
CA GLY A 196 13.73 12.50 7.06
C GLY A 196 12.37 12.85 6.46
N ARG A 197 11.87 12.13 5.45
CA ARG A 197 10.52 12.35 4.89
C ARG A 197 9.50 11.48 5.61
N LYS A 198 8.25 11.93 5.65
CA LYS A 198 7.13 11.10 6.12
C LYS A 198 6.85 9.95 5.16
N TYR A 199 6.47 8.80 5.69
CA TYR A 199 6.03 7.65 4.92
C TYR A 199 4.59 7.88 4.44
N GLN A 200 4.48 8.63 3.36
CA GLN A 200 3.22 8.96 2.69
C GLN A 200 3.46 9.07 1.18
N PRO A 201 2.43 8.92 0.35
CA PRO A 201 2.58 9.19 -1.08
C PRO A 201 2.98 10.65 -1.29
N SER A 202 3.73 10.90 -2.36
CA SER A 202 4.00 12.29 -2.74
C SER A 202 2.72 12.96 -3.20
N VAL A 203 2.58 14.27 -2.98
CA VAL A 203 1.43 15.07 -3.45
C VAL A 203 1.14 14.83 -4.95
N LYS A 204 2.18 14.80 -5.80
CA LYS A 204 2.04 14.48 -7.24
C LYS A 204 1.42 13.10 -7.53
N THR A 205 1.63 12.14 -6.65
CA THR A 205 1.09 10.78 -6.78
C THR A 205 -0.36 10.75 -6.31
N GLU A 206 -0.68 11.47 -5.22
CA GLU A 206 -2.04 11.60 -4.72
C GLU A 206 -2.94 12.28 -5.73
N THR A 207 -2.49 13.40 -6.32
CA THR A 207 -3.24 14.11 -7.36
C THR A 207 -3.44 13.25 -8.60
N LYS A 208 -2.41 12.53 -9.06
CA LYS A 208 -2.47 11.63 -10.22
C LYS A 208 -3.54 10.54 -10.08
N TYR A 209 -3.72 9.98 -8.89
CA TYR A 209 -4.64 8.87 -8.65
C TYR A 209 -5.91 9.27 -7.91
N ALA A 210 -6.13 10.56 -7.63
CA ALA A 210 -7.25 11.05 -6.83
C ALA A 210 -8.62 10.62 -7.40
N GLU A 211 -8.84 10.84 -8.68
CA GLU A 211 -10.09 10.48 -9.36
C GLU A 211 -10.31 8.96 -9.39
N ALA A 212 -9.28 8.20 -9.78
CA ALA A 212 -9.33 6.74 -9.83
C ALA A 212 -9.61 6.13 -8.44
N LEU A 213 -9.01 6.70 -7.40
CA LEU A 213 -9.23 6.31 -6.02
C LEU A 213 -10.66 6.63 -5.56
N ASN A 214 -11.21 7.79 -5.94
CA ASN A 214 -12.59 8.13 -5.62
C ASN A 214 -13.56 7.14 -6.27
N LEU A 215 -13.40 6.83 -7.56
CA LEU A 215 -14.19 5.81 -8.25
C LEU A 215 -14.04 4.44 -7.60
N TYR A 216 -12.83 4.07 -7.17
CA TYR A 216 -12.58 2.81 -6.49
C TYR A 216 -13.28 2.72 -5.12
N ARG A 217 -13.46 3.83 -4.41
CA ARG A 217 -14.18 3.86 -3.12
C ARG A 217 -15.68 3.75 -3.31
N THR A 218 -16.23 4.64 -4.13
CA THR A 218 -17.68 4.88 -4.20
C THR A 218 -18.40 3.89 -5.10
N THR A 219 -17.77 3.42 -6.17
CA THR A 219 -18.44 2.59 -7.18
C THR A 219 -18.08 1.12 -7.06
N ALA A 220 -18.90 0.26 -7.69
CA ALA A 220 -18.62 -1.16 -7.87
C ALA A 220 -17.87 -1.48 -9.18
N LEU A 221 -17.29 -0.48 -9.86
CA LEU A 221 -16.55 -0.68 -11.11
C LEU A 221 -15.32 -1.58 -10.96
N THR A 222 -15.02 -2.38 -11.96
CA THR A 222 -13.78 -3.15 -11.99
C THR A 222 -12.57 -2.23 -12.12
N MET A 223 -11.40 -2.68 -11.67
CA MET A 223 -10.15 -1.92 -11.82
C MET A 223 -9.84 -1.61 -13.30
N LYS A 224 -10.25 -2.50 -14.23
CA LYS A 224 -10.10 -2.28 -15.67
C LYS A 224 -10.93 -1.07 -16.14
N GLU A 225 -12.19 -0.99 -15.71
CA GLU A 225 -13.09 0.12 -16.08
C GLU A 225 -12.62 1.45 -15.49
N ILE A 226 -12.19 1.46 -14.23
CA ILE A 226 -11.66 2.67 -13.57
C ILE A 226 -10.44 3.20 -14.32
N VAL A 227 -9.51 2.31 -14.66
CA VAL A 227 -8.30 2.65 -15.43
C VAL A 227 -8.67 3.18 -16.83
N SER A 228 -9.61 2.54 -17.51
CA SER A 228 -10.08 3.00 -18.82
C SER A 228 -10.73 4.39 -18.78
N ARG A 229 -11.45 4.74 -17.70
CA ARG A 229 -12.08 6.07 -17.55
C ARG A 229 -11.09 7.17 -17.20
N THR A 230 -10.12 6.87 -16.34
CA THR A 230 -9.18 7.86 -15.79
C THR A 230 -7.86 7.97 -16.54
N GLY A 231 -7.57 7.02 -17.45
CA GLY A 231 -6.33 6.97 -18.22
C GLY A 231 -5.08 6.65 -17.40
N VAL A 232 -5.21 6.29 -16.12
CA VAL A 232 -4.06 5.99 -15.25
C VAL A 232 -3.46 4.62 -15.58
N PRO A 233 -2.13 4.42 -15.44
CA PRO A 233 -1.52 3.11 -15.71
C PRO A 233 -2.03 2.05 -14.72
N LYS A 234 -2.51 0.92 -15.25
CA LYS A 234 -3.11 -0.17 -14.45
C LYS A 234 -2.21 -0.67 -13.33
N GLU A 235 -0.96 -1.03 -13.63
CA GLU A 235 -0.04 -1.56 -12.62
C GLU A 235 0.40 -0.49 -11.62
N GLY A 236 0.52 0.77 -12.07
CA GLY A 236 0.82 1.89 -11.19
C GLY A 236 -0.30 2.15 -10.18
N PHE A 237 -1.55 2.14 -10.63
CA PHE A 237 -2.72 2.30 -9.76
C PHE A 237 -2.88 1.11 -8.80
N ARG A 238 -2.67 -0.12 -9.27
CA ARG A 238 -2.66 -1.31 -8.43
C ARG A 238 -1.62 -1.19 -7.32
N PHE A 239 -0.38 -0.84 -7.65
CA PHE A 239 0.68 -0.63 -6.67
C PHE A 239 0.31 0.47 -5.66
N TYR A 240 -0.26 1.58 -6.14
CA TYR A 240 -0.70 2.68 -5.30
C TYR A 240 -1.75 2.23 -4.27
N LEU A 241 -2.77 1.47 -4.70
CA LEU A 241 -3.80 0.91 -3.82
C LEU A 241 -3.20 -0.06 -2.79
N HIS A 242 -2.41 -1.03 -3.23
CA HIS A 242 -1.83 -2.03 -2.31
C HIS A 242 -0.86 -1.42 -1.30
N LYS A 243 -0.14 -0.36 -1.68
CA LYS A 243 0.86 0.27 -0.81
C LYS A 243 0.25 1.27 0.17
N TRP A 244 -0.73 2.05 -0.27
CA TRP A 244 -1.22 3.21 0.47
C TRP A 244 -2.68 3.11 0.92
N HIS A 245 -3.47 2.25 0.28
CA HIS A 245 -4.90 2.09 0.55
C HIS A 245 -5.28 0.61 0.67
N LYS A 246 -4.49 -0.16 1.42
CA LYS A 246 -4.65 -1.62 1.54
C LYS A 246 -6.01 -1.97 2.13
N GLU A 247 -6.49 -1.17 3.08
CA GLU A 247 -7.80 -1.28 3.72
C GLU A 247 -8.95 -1.25 2.70
N LEU A 248 -8.88 -0.36 1.70
CA LEU A 248 -9.90 -0.31 0.63
C LEU A 248 -9.85 -1.56 -0.26
N VAL A 249 -8.65 -2.12 -0.48
CA VAL A 249 -8.51 -3.37 -1.24
C VAL A 249 -9.16 -4.52 -0.48
N LEU A 250 -8.94 -4.61 0.83
CA LEU A 250 -9.54 -5.64 1.69
C LEU A 250 -11.06 -5.52 1.75
N GLU A 251 -11.58 -4.29 1.94
CA GLU A 251 -13.02 -4.01 1.93
C GLU A 251 -13.65 -4.48 0.61
N ARG A 252 -13.04 -4.13 -0.52
CA ARG A 252 -13.56 -4.49 -1.85
C ARG A 252 -13.53 -6.00 -2.13
N LEU A 253 -12.64 -6.73 -1.46
CA LEU A 253 -12.57 -8.20 -1.51
C LEU A 253 -13.56 -8.89 -0.55
N GLY A 254 -14.23 -8.13 0.32
CA GLY A 254 -15.13 -8.64 1.34
C GLY A 254 -14.40 -9.35 2.49
N VAL A 255 -13.16 -8.95 2.76
CA VAL A 255 -12.36 -9.52 3.86
C VAL A 255 -12.49 -8.63 5.08
N SER A 256 -13.29 -9.07 6.05
CA SER A 256 -13.35 -8.49 7.39
C SER A 256 -12.20 -9.02 8.29
N GLY A 257 -11.49 -8.11 8.96
CA GLY A 257 -10.45 -8.41 9.96
C GLY A 257 -9.03 -7.97 9.57
N ASP A 258 -8.12 -7.99 10.54
CA ASP A 258 -6.68 -7.78 10.33
C ASP A 258 -6.11 -8.98 9.57
N VAL A 259 -5.96 -8.80 8.25
CA VAL A 259 -5.34 -9.81 7.39
C VAL A 259 -3.84 -9.63 7.46
N ASP A 260 -3.13 -10.68 7.87
CA ASP A 260 -1.68 -10.72 7.93
C ASP A 260 -1.05 -10.18 6.63
N GLY A 261 0.05 -9.43 6.78
CA GLY A 261 0.76 -8.73 5.70
C GLY A 261 1.10 -9.62 4.50
N HIS A 262 1.23 -10.93 4.76
CA HIS A 262 1.66 -11.96 3.83
C HIS A 262 0.55 -12.91 3.36
N ALA A 263 -0.70 -12.73 3.81
CA ALA A 263 -1.79 -13.61 3.39
C ALA A 263 -2.07 -13.49 1.89
N ASP A 264 -2.29 -14.63 1.23
CA ASP A 264 -2.74 -14.63 -0.16
C ASP A 264 -4.16 -14.05 -0.27
N LEU A 265 -4.24 -12.81 -0.74
CA LEU A 265 -5.51 -12.10 -0.93
C LEU A 265 -6.43 -12.79 -1.94
N ARG A 266 -5.92 -13.72 -2.76
CA ARG A 266 -6.73 -14.50 -3.69
C ARG A 266 -7.54 -15.57 -2.97
N SER A 267 -6.95 -16.26 -2.00
CA SER A 267 -7.62 -17.30 -1.21
C SER A 267 -8.50 -16.73 -0.10
N ALA A 268 -8.14 -15.56 0.44
CA ALA A 268 -8.92 -14.86 1.47
C ALA A 268 -10.19 -14.18 0.95
N ARG A 269 -10.38 -14.08 -0.38
CA ARG A 269 -11.53 -13.40 -1.01
C ARG A 269 -12.83 -14.11 -0.64
N ARG A 270 -13.74 -13.38 0.01
CA ARG A 270 -15.10 -13.85 0.30
C ARG A 270 -16.08 -13.37 -0.76
N ARG A 271 -16.58 -12.13 -0.62
CA ARG A 271 -17.59 -11.56 -1.52
C ARG A 271 -17.06 -10.26 -2.13
N MET A 272 -16.60 -10.33 -3.38
CA MET A 272 -16.01 -9.17 -4.07
C MET A 272 -17.09 -8.15 -4.48
N LYS A 273 -16.90 -6.86 -4.17
CA LYS A 273 -17.89 -5.79 -4.39
C LYS A 273 -18.36 -5.68 -5.86
N PRO A 274 -17.48 -5.62 -6.89
CA PRO A 274 -17.91 -5.68 -8.29
C PRO A 274 -18.69 -6.93 -8.68
N THR A 275 -18.27 -8.11 -8.20
CA THR A 275 -18.96 -9.38 -8.51
C THR A 275 -20.33 -9.42 -7.85
N ALA A 276 -20.44 -8.95 -6.62
CA ALA A 276 -21.71 -8.83 -5.92
C ALA A 276 -22.65 -7.88 -6.66
N ALA A 277 -22.19 -6.69 -7.02
CA ALA A 277 -22.99 -5.72 -7.77
C ALA A 277 -23.47 -6.25 -9.13
N LYS A 278 -22.67 -7.08 -9.82
CA LYS A 278 -23.09 -7.75 -11.07
C LYS A 278 -24.29 -8.67 -10.87
N TYR A 279 -24.34 -9.41 -9.76
CA TYR A 279 -25.39 -10.40 -9.49
C TYR A 279 -26.56 -9.85 -8.68
N GLU A 280 -26.41 -8.69 -8.04
CA GLU A 280 -27.41 -8.09 -7.16
C GLU A 280 -28.79 -7.91 -7.82
N PRO A 281 -28.91 -7.39 -9.06
CA PRO A 281 -30.22 -7.23 -9.70
C PRO A 281 -30.93 -8.57 -9.95
N ALA A 282 -30.17 -9.59 -10.34
CA ALA A 282 -30.69 -10.94 -10.57
C ALA A 282 -31.12 -11.60 -9.26
N ILE A 283 -30.36 -11.39 -8.18
CA ILE A 283 -30.67 -11.88 -6.82
C ILE A 283 -31.92 -11.22 -6.27
N GLU A 284 -32.04 -9.90 -6.39
CA GLU A 284 -33.21 -9.14 -5.94
C GLU A 284 -34.46 -9.57 -6.70
N SER A 285 -34.37 -9.72 -8.01
CA SER A 285 -35.48 -10.23 -8.83
C SER A 285 -35.88 -11.66 -8.47
N LEU A 286 -34.92 -12.51 -8.09
CA LEU A 286 -35.17 -13.87 -7.61
C LEU A 286 -35.82 -13.88 -6.22
N ARG A 287 -35.45 -12.95 -5.34
CA ARG A 287 -36.09 -12.76 -4.02
C ARG A 287 -37.54 -12.31 -4.14
N GLN A 288 -37.82 -11.38 -5.04
CA GLN A 288 -39.17 -10.86 -5.28
C GLN A 288 -40.08 -11.90 -5.97
N ARG A 289 -39.54 -12.63 -6.95
CA ARG A 289 -40.29 -13.60 -7.77
C ARG A 289 -39.50 -14.92 -7.91
N PRO A 290 -39.72 -15.88 -7.00
CA PRO A 290 -39.02 -17.17 -7.03
C PRO A 290 -39.29 -17.91 -8.34
N ARG A 291 -38.23 -18.22 -9.09
CA ARG A 291 -38.28 -18.93 -10.37
C ARG A 291 -36.98 -19.70 -10.63
N PRO A 292 -36.92 -20.65 -11.56
CA PRO A 292 -35.72 -21.44 -11.82
C PRO A 292 -34.50 -20.55 -12.11
N THR A 293 -33.37 -20.85 -11.47
CA THR A 293 -32.13 -20.05 -11.57
C THR A 293 -31.66 -19.86 -13.01
N ALA A 294 -31.86 -20.87 -13.87
CA ALA A 294 -31.51 -20.79 -15.28
C ALA A 294 -32.32 -19.73 -16.04
N LYS A 295 -33.60 -19.55 -15.69
CA LYS A 295 -34.47 -18.55 -16.31
C LYS A 295 -34.05 -17.14 -15.91
N VAL A 296 -33.77 -16.91 -14.62
CA VAL A 296 -33.23 -15.62 -14.13
C VAL A 296 -31.90 -15.32 -14.79
N ALA A 297 -31.00 -16.31 -14.88
CA ALA A 297 -29.71 -16.10 -15.51
C ALA A 297 -29.86 -15.64 -16.97
N ALA A 298 -30.76 -16.26 -17.75
CA ALA A 298 -31.04 -15.85 -19.11
C ALA A 298 -31.60 -14.42 -19.21
N GLU A 299 -32.56 -14.05 -18.34
CA GLU A 299 -33.17 -12.71 -18.31
C GLU A 299 -32.14 -11.60 -18.05
N PHE A 300 -31.12 -11.88 -17.22
CA PHE A 300 -30.07 -10.92 -16.86
C PHE A 300 -28.78 -11.10 -17.68
N GLY A 301 -28.77 -11.93 -18.73
CA GLY A 301 -27.59 -12.17 -19.57
C GLY A 301 -26.42 -12.83 -18.82
N LEU A 302 -26.71 -13.61 -17.79
CA LEU A 302 -25.74 -14.31 -16.95
C LEU A 302 -25.61 -15.78 -17.38
N ASN A 303 -24.43 -16.36 -17.18
CA ASN A 303 -24.25 -17.81 -17.30
C ASN A 303 -24.95 -18.51 -16.11
N ALA A 304 -25.86 -19.44 -16.42
CA ALA A 304 -26.68 -20.12 -15.43
C ALA A 304 -25.89 -20.93 -14.41
N ASP A 305 -24.85 -21.65 -14.82
CA ASP A 305 -24.06 -22.50 -13.93
C ASP A 305 -23.16 -21.68 -13.01
N VAL A 306 -22.54 -20.63 -13.55
CA VAL A 306 -21.73 -19.69 -12.75
C VAL A 306 -22.60 -18.93 -11.75
N PHE A 307 -23.80 -18.51 -12.16
CA PHE A 307 -24.74 -17.84 -11.25
C PHE A 307 -25.24 -18.79 -10.15
N ARG A 308 -25.55 -20.04 -10.48
CA ARG A 308 -25.94 -21.07 -9.49
C ARG A 308 -24.83 -21.35 -8.48
N GLU A 309 -23.57 -21.47 -8.93
CA GLU A 309 -22.42 -21.63 -8.05
C GLU A 309 -22.21 -20.40 -7.14
N TYR A 310 -22.40 -19.18 -7.67
CA TYR A 310 -22.35 -17.96 -6.87
C TYR A 310 -23.43 -17.92 -5.78
N LEU A 311 -24.67 -18.29 -6.11
CA LEU A 311 -25.76 -18.41 -5.14
C LEU A 311 -25.43 -19.45 -4.06
N ARG A 312 -24.91 -20.62 -4.45
CA ARG A 312 -24.52 -21.67 -3.49
C ARG A 312 -23.52 -21.17 -2.45
N ARG A 313 -22.58 -20.31 -2.86
CA ARG A 313 -21.52 -19.79 -1.99
C ARG A 313 -21.95 -18.63 -1.11
N HIS A 314 -22.86 -17.77 -1.58
CA HIS A 314 -23.15 -16.50 -0.91
C HIS A 314 -24.62 -16.29 -0.50
N ASN A 315 -25.56 -17.02 -1.11
CA ASN A 315 -27.00 -16.93 -0.85
C ASN A 315 -27.65 -18.33 -1.00
N PRO A 316 -27.23 -19.36 -0.24
CA PRO A 316 -27.73 -20.74 -0.38
C PRO A 316 -29.23 -20.86 -0.11
N GLU A 317 -29.81 -19.95 0.69
CA GLU A 317 -31.24 -19.88 0.99
C GLU A 317 -32.12 -19.71 -0.25
N LEU A 318 -31.58 -19.08 -1.30
CA LEU A 318 -32.28 -18.88 -2.58
C LEU A 318 -32.31 -20.13 -3.46
N LEU A 319 -31.44 -21.11 -3.17
CA LEU A 319 -31.44 -22.43 -3.83
C LEU A 319 -32.30 -23.44 -3.07
N CYS A 320 -32.42 -23.29 -1.75
CA CYS A 320 -32.90 -24.36 -0.89
C CYS A 320 -34.42 -24.47 -0.73
N ARG A 321 -35.22 -23.61 -1.39
CA ARG A 321 -36.59 -23.43 -0.89
C ARG A 321 -37.73 -24.23 -1.52
N LYS A 322 -37.67 -24.84 -2.72
CA LYS A 322 -38.88 -25.48 -3.29
C LYS A 322 -38.75 -26.69 -4.24
N ASP A 323 -37.61 -27.35 -4.36
CA ASP A 323 -37.49 -28.45 -5.34
C ASP A 323 -37.35 -29.85 -4.76
N ILE A 324 -37.34 -30.06 -3.43
CA ILE A 324 -37.23 -31.40 -2.82
C ILE A 324 -38.27 -31.55 -1.69
N VAL A 325 -39.17 -32.52 -1.84
CA VAL A 325 -40.14 -32.96 -0.84
C VAL A 325 -39.61 -34.23 -0.19
N HIS A 326 -39.57 -34.26 1.14
CA HIS A 326 -39.33 -35.49 1.89
C HIS A 326 -40.64 -36.25 1.96
N MET A 327 -40.64 -37.51 1.52
CA MET A 327 -41.80 -38.39 1.58
C MET A 327 -41.77 -39.23 2.86
N ASP A 328 -42.95 -39.68 3.31
CA ASP A 328 -43.12 -40.50 4.53
C ASP A 328 -42.36 -41.84 4.47
N ASN A 329 -41.98 -42.27 3.26
CA ASN A 329 -41.17 -43.46 3.00
C ASN A 329 -39.64 -43.19 3.08
N GLY A 330 -39.22 -42.04 3.59
CA GLY A 330 -37.82 -41.65 3.77
C GLY A 330 -37.10 -41.23 2.48
N LYS A 331 -37.80 -41.09 1.36
CA LYS A 331 -37.20 -40.72 0.05
C LYS A 331 -37.37 -39.24 -0.26
N ASN A 332 -36.37 -38.70 -0.95
CA ASN A 332 -36.33 -37.31 -1.40
C ASN A 332 -36.73 -37.21 -2.86
N VAL A 333 -37.79 -36.45 -3.15
CA VAL A 333 -38.39 -36.38 -4.48
C VAL A 333 -38.60 -34.95 -4.90
N SER A 334 -38.44 -34.64 -6.19
CA SER A 334 -38.68 -33.29 -6.66
C SER A 334 -40.15 -32.88 -6.59
N LEU A 335 -40.46 -31.69 -6.04
CA LEU A 335 -41.84 -31.18 -5.95
C LEU A 335 -42.52 -31.13 -7.33
N SER A 336 -41.79 -30.64 -8.34
CA SER A 336 -42.28 -30.59 -9.73
C SER A 336 -42.59 -31.98 -10.30
N CYS A 337 -41.80 -33.00 -9.96
CA CYS A 337 -42.08 -34.38 -10.38
C CYS A 337 -43.25 -34.98 -9.60
N LYS A 338 -43.36 -34.68 -8.30
CA LYS A 338 -44.48 -35.13 -7.45
C LYS A 338 -45.80 -34.59 -7.98
N GLU A 339 -45.88 -33.30 -8.27
CA GLU A 339 -47.08 -32.65 -8.82
C GLU A 339 -47.41 -33.16 -10.23
N ARG A 340 -46.41 -33.25 -11.11
CA ARG A 340 -46.57 -33.71 -12.49
C ARG A 340 -47.08 -35.15 -12.58
N TYR A 341 -46.68 -36.03 -11.67
CA TYR A 341 -47.04 -37.44 -11.69
C TYR A 341 -48.14 -37.82 -10.69
N ALA A 342 -48.61 -36.89 -9.85
CA ALA A 342 -49.61 -37.15 -8.81
C ALA A 342 -50.87 -37.82 -9.37
N GLU A 343 -51.40 -37.29 -10.47
CA GLU A 343 -52.62 -37.82 -11.09
C GLU A 343 -52.39 -39.19 -11.74
N ALA A 344 -51.23 -39.39 -12.36
CA ALA A 344 -50.85 -40.69 -12.91
C ALA A 344 -50.72 -41.76 -11.81
N ILE A 345 -50.12 -41.41 -10.67
CA ILE A 345 -49.96 -42.30 -9.51
C ILE A 345 -51.31 -42.63 -8.89
N ARG A 346 -52.19 -41.62 -8.73
CA ARG A 346 -53.53 -41.82 -8.20
C ARG A 346 -54.31 -42.81 -9.04
N LEU A 347 -54.38 -42.56 -10.36
CA LEU A 347 -55.07 -43.43 -11.31
C LEU A 347 -54.49 -44.84 -11.28
N TYR A 348 -53.16 -44.97 -11.34
CA TYR A 348 -52.49 -46.27 -11.32
C TYR A 348 -52.76 -47.07 -10.03
N ALA A 349 -52.81 -46.40 -8.87
CA ALA A 349 -53.09 -47.06 -7.59
C ALA A 349 -54.57 -47.43 -7.39
N THR A 350 -55.50 -46.77 -8.09
CA THR A 350 -56.96 -46.95 -7.89
C THR A 350 -57.67 -47.68 -9.02
N THR A 351 -57.07 -47.76 -10.21
CA THR A 351 -57.67 -48.43 -11.37
C THR A 351 -56.81 -49.61 -11.83
N GLY A 352 -57.44 -50.57 -12.50
CA GLY A 352 -56.74 -51.66 -13.21
C GLY A 352 -56.16 -51.25 -14.57
N GLU A 353 -56.16 -49.95 -14.91
CA GLU A 353 -55.62 -49.45 -16.17
C GLU A 353 -54.10 -49.57 -16.20
N ALA A 354 -53.55 -50.09 -17.30
CA ALA A 354 -52.11 -50.16 -17.48
C ALA A 354 -51.48 -48.76 -17.43
N LEU A 355 -50.35 -48.63 -16.71
CA LEU A 355 -49.62 -47.35 -16.57
C LEU A 355 -49.27 -46.69 -17.91
N ARG A 356 -49.09 -47.51 -18.96
CA ARG A 356 -48.83 -47.04 -20.32
C ARG A 356 -49.99 -46.22 -20.88
N SER A 357 -51.23 -46.69 -20.71
CA SER A 357 -52.44 -46.00 -21.16
C SER A 357 -52.71 -44.72 -20.34
N ILE A 358 -52.45 -44.76 -19.03
CA ILE A 358 -52.52 -43.58 -18.15
C ILE A 358 -51.50 -42.52 -18.59
N ALA A 359 -50.26 -42.95 -18.90
CA ALA A 359 -49.22 -42.04 -19.36
C ALA A 359 -49.57 -41.39 -20.70
N GLU A 360 -50.10 -42.14 -21.67
CA GLU A 360 -50.54 -41.60 -22.97
C GLU A 360 -51.70 -40.60 -22.80
N ARG A 361 -52.70 -40.91 -21.97
CA ARG A 361 -53.84 -40.02 -21.69
C ARG A 361 -53.44 -38.71 -21.01
N LEU A 362 -52.42 -38.75 -20.15
CA LEU A 362 -51.93 -37.58 -19.43
C LEU A 362 -50.78 -36.85 -20.17
N GLY A 363 -50.43 -37.27 -21.39
CA GLY A 363 -49.33 -36.67 -22.16
C GLY A 363 -47.95 -36.84 -21.51
N LEU A 364 -47.76 -37.92 -20.75
CA LEU A 364 -46.54 -38.24 -20.02
C LEU A 364 -45.72 -39.31 -20.74
N VAL A 365 -44.39 -39.22 -20.63
CA VAL A 365 -43.50 -40.24 -21.19
C VAL A 365 -43.54 -41.48 -20.29
N TYR A 366 -44.05 -42.61 -20.81
CA TYR A 366 -44.22 -43.84 -20.04
C TYR A 366 -42.97 -44.24 -19.23
N LYS A 367 -41.79 -44.29 -19.87
CA LYS A 367 -40.55 -44.71 -19.19
C LYS A 367 -40.16 -43.81 -18.01
N THR A 368 -40.47 -42.52 -18.07
CA THR A 368 -40.13 -41.59 -16.99
C THR A 368 -41.10 -41.71 -15.82
N VAL A 369 -42.39 -41.94 -16.10
CA VAL A 369 -43.41 -42.16 -15.06
C VAL A 369 -43.20 -43.53 -14.41
N ASP A 370 -43.01 -44.58 -15.19
CA ASP A 370 -42.76 -45.94 -14.71
C ASP A 370 -41.53 -46.01 -13.78
N GLY A 371 -40.41 -45.42 -14.21
CA GLY A 371 -39.22 -45.33 -13.39
C GLY A 371 -39.43 -44.52 -12.10
N PHE A 372 -40.28 -43.50 -12.13
CA PHE A 372 -40.60 -42.68 -10.96
C PHE A 372 -41.51 -43.40 -9.97
N VAL A 373 -42.56 -44.07 -10.44
CA VAL A 373 -43.53 -44.83 -9.62
C VAL A 373 -42.82 -45.97 -8.92
N ARG A 374 -42.03 -46.79 -9.61
CA ARG A 374 -41.30 -47.93 -9.00
C ARG A 374 -40.33 -47.50 -7.91
N ARG A 375 -39.66 -46.36 -8.10
CA ARG A 375 -38.63 -45.88 -7.17
C ARG A 375 -39.23 -45.17 -5.96
N ASN A 376 -40.35 -44.45 -6.11
CA ASN A 376 -40.86 -43.55 -5.08
C ASN A 376 -42.21 -43.96 -4.49
N TYR A 377 -42.99 -44.83 -5.16
CA TYR A 377 -44.33 -45.23 -4.75
C TYR A 377 -44.53 -46.76 -4.89
N PRO A 378 -43.74 -47.60 -4.20
CA PRO A 378 -43.89 -49.05 -4.23
C PRO A 378 -45.30 -49.50 -3.78
N GLU A 379 -45.94 -48.76 -2.87
CA GLU A 379 -47.30 -49.00 -2.41
C GLU A 379 -48.36 -48.79 -3.50
N ALA A 380 -48.11 -47.90 -4.47
CA ALA A 380 -49.00 -47.76 -5.63
C ALA A 380 -48.88 -48.97 -6.57
N VAL A 381 -47.68 -49.52 -6.73
CA VAL A 381 -47.43 -50.74 -7.50
C VAL A 381 -48.09 -51.95 -6.85
N ALA A 382 -47.99 -52.08 -5.52
CA ALA A 382 -48.62 -53.16 -4.77
C ALA A 382 -50.15 -53.15 -4.92
N ARG A 383 -50.79 -51.98 -4.71
CA ARG A 383 -52.24 -51.80 -4.87
C ARG A 383 -52.73 -52.10 -6.29
N HIS A 384 -52.01 -51.64 -7.30
CA HIS A 384 -52.35 -51.95 -8.69
C HIS A 384 -52.26 -53.46 -8.98
N ASN A 385 -51.23 -54.13 -8.48
CA ASN A 385 -51.07 -55.58 -8.64
C ASN A 385 -52.18 -56.36 -7.92
N GLU A 386 -52.68 -55.87 -6.78
CA GLU A 386 -53.85 -56.45 -6.10
C GLU A 386 -55.14 -56.28 -6.93
N LEU A 387 -55.34 -55.10 -7.52
CA LEU A 387 -56.48 -54.81 -8.40
C LEU A 387 -56.48 -55.70 -9.66
N ILE A 388 -55.31 -56.02 -10.21
CA ILE A 388 -55.18 -56.93 -11.36
C ILE A 388 -55.37 -58.40 -10.96
N LYS A 389 -54.99 -58.79 -9.74
CA LYS A 389 -55.11 -60.18 -9.24
C LYS A 389 -56.53 -60.58 -8.85
N CYS A 390 -57.42 -59.62 -8.57
CA CYS A 390 -58.83 -59.88 -8.25
C CYS A 390 -59.78 -59.40 -9.36
N PRO A 391 -59.92 -60.12 -10.49
CA PRO A 391 -60.98 -59.83 -11.43
C PRO A 391 -62.30 -60.44 -10.92
N GLY A 392 -63.12 -59.62 -10.24
CA GLY A 392 -64.57 -59.85 -10.18
C GLY A 392 -65.24 -59.69 -8.81
N VAL A 393 -65.97 -58.57 -8.64
CA VAL A 393 -67.41 -58.57 -8.33
C VAL A 393 -68.03 -57.31 -8.95
N GLN A 394 -68.47 -57.43 -10.21
CA GLN A 394 -69.64 -56.72 -10.72
C GLN A 394 -70.44 -57.77 -11.48
N LYS A 395 -71.43 -58.37 -10.79
CA LYS A 395 -72.63 -58.84 -11.45
C LYS A 395 -73.72 -57.86 -11.06
N ASP A 396 -74.15 -57.08 -12.03
CA ASP A 396 -75.45 -56.45 -12.01
C ASP A 396 -76.52 -57.53 -11.80
N ASN A 397 -77.55 -57.22 -11.00
CA ASN A 397 -78.90 -57.67 -11.25
C ASN A 397 -79.87 -56.68 -10.61
N ASN A 398 -80.49 -55.89 -11.48
CA ASN A 398 -81.84 -55.38 -11.29
C ASN A 398 -82.83 -56.56 -11.27
N ASN A 399 -83.86 -56.38 -10.44
CA ASN A 399 -85.08 -57.17 -10.23
C ASN A 399 -84.96 -58.39 -9.30
#